data_AF-A0A960D8X1-F1
#
_entry.id   AF-A0A960D8X1-F1
#
_cell.length_a   1.000
_cell.length_b   1.000
_cell.length_c   1.000
_cell.angle_alpha   90.00
_cell.angle_beta   90.00
_cell.angle_gamma   90.00
#
_symmetry.space_group_name_H-M   'P 1'
#
loop_
_entity.id
_entity.type
_entity.pdbx_description
1 polymer ?
#
loop_
_entity_poly.entity_id
_entity_poly.type
_entity_poly.pdbx_seq_one_letter_code
_entity_poly.pdbx_strand_id
1 'polypeptide(L)'
;DQRSGVSARFAIAAAETVAASARHRGAVLGEDEPVARVVDLGTVIDVLRGKLEFESGEEGREQAVLEHLLRRATADTAQRALGGIDVGPLVAAVEGGSAVTTGEQVSAKDVLAALPDLPVIDAIAERLGATSDGERAAALELALEALYLAKRIDKVTGEGETVYG
;
A
#
# COMPACT_ATOMS: atom_id res chain seq x y z
N ASP A 1 10.02 -17.62 -25.94
CA ASP A 1 9.00 -16.58 -25.70
C ASP A 1 9.71 -15.28 -25.34
N GLN A 2 9.81 -14.33 -26.26
CA GLN A 2 10.45 -13.04 -25.98
C GLN A 2 9.55 -12.11 -25.14
N ARG A 3 8.23 -12.38 -25.08
CA ARG A 3 7.28 -11.57 -24.29
C ARG A 3 7.41 -11.88 -22.80
N SER A 4 7.65 -13.14 -22.43
CA SER A 4 7.84 -13.52 -21.02
C SER A 4 9.06 -12.85 -20.38
N GLY A 5 10.13 -12.58 -21.15
CA GLY A 5 11.32 -11.90 -20.66
C GLY A 5 11.09 -10.42 -20.33
N VAL A 6 10.21 -9.74 -21.07
CA VAL A 6 9.87 -8.32 -20.81
C VAL A 6 9.00 -8.21 -19.56
N SER A 7 7.94 -9.02 -19.45
CA SER A 7 7.05 -9.04 -18.28
C SER A 7 7.79 -9.44 -17.00
N ALA A 8 8.71 -10.40 -17.09
CA ALA A 8 9.52 -10.80 -15.93
C ALA A 8 10.43 -9.66 -15.44
N ARG A 9 11.13 -8.95 -16.34
CA ARG A 9 12.00 -7.83 -15.95
C ARG A 9 11.22 -6.65 -15.38
N PHE A 10 10.02 -6.41 -15.91
CA PHE A 10 9.12 -5.39 -15.38
C PHE A 10 8.70 -5.70 -13.95
N ALA A 11 8.23 -6.93 -13.70
CA ALA A 11 7.82 -7.36 -12.37
C ALA A 11 8.99 -7.42 -11.38
N ILE A 12 10.18 -7.88 -11.81
CA ILE A 12 11.39 -7.89 -11.00
C ILE A 12 11.78 -6.47 -10.59
N ALA A 13 11.82 -5.54 -11.56
CA ALA A 13 12.13 -4.15 -11.26
C ALA A 13 11.13 -3.53 -10.28
N ALA A 14 9.84 -3.84 -10.43
CA ALA A 14 8.81 -3.40 -9.49
C ALA A 14 9.08 -3.91 -8.06
N ALA A 15 9.33 -5.22 -7.92
CA ALA A 15 9.59 -5.85 -6.64
C ALA A 15 10.89 -5.34 -6.00
N GLU A 16 11.95 -5.14 -6.77
CA GLU A 16 13.21 -4.56 -6.31
C GLU A 16 13.03 -3.12 -5.82
N THR A 17 12.26 -2.32 -6.54
CA THR A 17 11.93 -0.94 -6.16
C THR A 17 11.17 -0.89 -4.83
N VAL A 18 10.13 -1.70 -4.68
CA VAL A 18 9.37 -1.80 -3.43
C VAL A 18 10.27 -2.26 -2.28
N ALA A 19 11.09 -3.30 -2.49
CA ALA A 19 12.00 -3.81 -1.47
C ALA A 19 13.08 -2.78 -1.09
N ALA A 20 13.56 -1.98 -2.04
CA ALA A 20 14.51 -0.90 -1.78
C ALA A 20 13.86 0.24 -0.96
N SER A 21 12.65 0.64 -1.33
CA SER A 21 11.86 1.65 -0.59
C SER A 21 11.60 1.19 0.86
N ALA A 22 11.12 -0.04 1.04
CA ALA A 22 10.89 -0.63 2.36
C ALA A 22 12.17 -0.70 3.22
N ARG A 23 13.30 -1.13 2.63
CA ARG A 23 14.60 -1.15 3.33
C ARG A 23 15.08 0.24 3.70
N HIS A 24 14.91 1.22 2.82
CA HIS A 24 15.29 2.60 3.11
C HIS A 24 14.48 3.13 4.29
N ARG A 25 13.15 2.98 4.26
CA ARG A 25 12.27 3.38 5.36
C ARG A 25 12.68 2.70 6.67
N GLY A 26 12.83 1.38 6.65
CA GLY A 26 13.22 0.64 7.85
C GLY A 26 14.56 1.10 8.42
N ALA A 27 15.54 1.39 7.56
CA ALA A 27 16.84 1.92 8.01
C ALA A 27 16.74 3.32 8.63
N VAL A 28 15.89 4.21 8.08
CA VAL A 28 15.68 5.57 8.61
C VAL A 28 14.93 5.53 9.95
N LEU A 29 13.94 4.65 10.07
CA LEU A 29 13.07 4.55 11.25
C LEU A 29 13.61 3.59 12.32
N GLY A 30 14.72 2.89 12.05
CA GLY A 30 15.30 1.92 12.97
C GLY A 30 14.47 0.63 13.13
N GLU A 31 13.78 0.21 12.07
CA GLU A 31 13.06 -1.07 12.02
C GLU A 31 14.04 -2.20 11.67
N ASP A 32 14.20 -3.18 12.57
CA ASP A 32 15.14 -4.30 12.40
C ASP A 32 14.77 -5.22 11.23
N GLU A 33 13.46 -5.38 10.98
CA GLU A 33 12.92 -6.20 9.88
C GLU A 33 12.08 -5.31 8.93
N PRO A 34 12.70 -4.78 7.85
CA PRO A 34 11.98 -3.94 6.91
C PRO A 34 10.98 -4.76 6.11
N VAL A 35 9.69 -4.43 6.27
CA VAL A 35 8.58 -5.03 5.54
C VAL A 35 8.04 -4.03 4.50
N ALA A 36 7.73 -4.52 3.31
CA ALA A 36 7.07 -3.74 2.28
C ALA A 36 5.61 -3.46 2.66
N ARG A 37 5.20 -2.19 2.54
CA ARG A 37 3.86 -1.69 2.84
C ARG A 37 3.28 -0.98 1.61
N VAL A 38 2.01 -0.59 1.68
CA VAL A 38 1.30 0.03 0.54
C VAL A 38 1.95 1.36 0.15
N VAL A 39 2.42 2.13 1.13
CA VAL A 39 3.11 3.39 0.86
C VAL A 39 4.36 3.23 -0.02
N ASP A 40 5.03 2.07 0.02
CA ASP A 40 6.22 1.82 -0.81
C ASP A 40 5.88 1.64 -2.30
N LEU A 41 4.63 1.31 -2.62
CA LEU A 41 4.18 1.08 -4.00
C LEU A 41 4.22 2.36 -4.85
N GLY A 42 4.16 3.55 -4.24
CA GLY A 42 4.24 4.82 -4.97
C GLY A 42 5.54 4.94 -5.77
N THR A 43 6.65 4.46 -5.19
CA THR A 43 7.99 4.51 -5.81
C THR A 43 8.10 3.70 -7.11
N VAL A 44 7.22 2.72 -7.30
CA VAL A 44 7.18 1.86 -8.48
C VAL A 44 6.85 2.67 -9.74
N ILE A 45 5.98 3.68 -9.62
CA ILE A 45 5.53 4.43 -10.79
C ILE A 45 6.69 5.19 -11.43
N ASP A 46 7.52 5.85 -10.63
CA ASP A 46 8.68 6.61 -11.11
C ASP A 46 9.69 5.73 -11.85
N VAL A 47 9.95 4.51 -11.32
CA VAL A 47 10.92 3.59 -11.90
C VAL A 47 10.35 2.88 -13.13
N LEU A 48 9.09 2.45 -13.09
CA LEU A 48 8.50 1.66 -14.16
C LEU A 48 8.06 2.51 -15.35
N ARG A 49 7.79 3.81 -15.18
CA ARG A 49 7.47 4.71 -16.30
C ARG A 49 8.55 4.70 -17.36
N GLY A 50 9.82 4.73 -16.96
CA GLY A 50 10.97 4.65 -17.88
C GLY A 50 11.20 3.28 -18.53
N LYS A 51 10.40 2.27 -18.17
CA LYS A 51 10.48 0.89 -18.68
C LYS A 51 9.30 0.51 -19.56
N LEU A 52 8.43 1.47 -19.88
CA LEU A 52 7.24 1.28 -20.70
C LEU A 52 7.32 2.15 -21.94
N GLU A 53 6.81 1.61 -23.05
CA GLU A 53 6.56 2.38 -24.26
C GLU A 53 5.09 2.75 -24.30
N PHE A 54 4.80 4.01 -24.62
CA PHE A 54 3.44 4.54 -24.74
C PHE A 54 3.12 4.80 -26.21
N GLU A 55 1.86 4.58 -26.58
CA GLU A 55 1.39 4.88 -27.93
C GLU A 55 1.38 6.39 -28.18
N SER A 56 1.58 6.77 -29.45
CA SER A 56 1.52 8.17 -29.87
C SER A 56 0.15 8.76 -29.54
N GLY A 57 0.13 9.86 -28.78
CA GLY A 57 -1.09 10.52 -28.31
C GLY A 57 -1.38 10.35 -26.81
N GLU A 58 -0.66 9.47 -26.12
CA GLU A 58 -0.71 9.35 -24.64
C GLU A 58 0.36 10.20 -23.93
N GLU A 59 1.08 11.04 -24.67
CA GLU A 59 2.10 11.95 -24.15
C GLU A 59 1.53 12.87 -23.06
N GLY A 60 2.15 12.84 -21.88
CA GLY A 60 1.72 13.60 -20.70
C GLY A 60 0.64 12.91 -19.85
N ARG A 61 0.15 11.73 -20.24
CA ARG A 61 -0.83 10.93 -19.46
C ARG A 61 -0.22 9.71 -18.78
N GLU A 62 1.05 9.42 -19.02
CA GLU A 62 1.75 8.20 -18.60
C GLU A 62 1.64 8.00 -17.10
N GLN A 63 1.93 9.06 -16.34
CA GLN A 63 1.84 9.06 -14.88
C GLN A 63 0.43 8.72 -14.39
N ALA A 64 -0.58 9.42 -14.89
CA ALA A 64 -1.97 9.22 -14.49
C ALA A 64 -2.49 7.81 -14.84
N VAL A 65 -2.05 7.25 -15.97
CA VAL A 65 -2.36 5.88 -16.38
C VAL A 65 -1.75 4.88 -15.40
N LEU A 66 -0.47 5.04 -15.05
CA LEU A 66 0.21 4.14 -14.10
C LEU A 66 -0.38 4.24 -12.70
N GLU A 67 -0.69 5.44 -12.21
CA GLU A 67 -1.37 5.66 -10.94
C GLU A 67 -2.76 5.01 -10.92
N HIS A 68 -3.50 5.09 -12.04
CA HIS A 68 -4.79 4.41 -12.17
C HIS A 68 -4.63 2.88 -12.14
N LEU A 69 -3.66 2.34 -12.88
CA LEU A 69 -3.39 0.91 -12.90
C LEU A 69 -2.94 0.38 -11.55
N LEU A 70 -2.08 1.13 -10.84
CA LEU A 70 -1.66 0.78 -9.48
C LEU A 70 -2.86 0.75 -8.53
N ARG A 71 -3.70 1.79 -8.51
CA ARG A 71 -4.92 1.81 -7.68
C ARG A 71 -5.82 0.62 -7.98
N ARG A 72 -6.03 0.29 -9.26
CA ARG A 72 -6.83 -0.88 -9.65
C ARG A 72 -6.18 -2.18 -9.18
N ALA A 73 -4.88 -2.35 -9.37
CA ALA A 73 -4.15 -3.54 -8.92
C ALA A 73 -4.21 -3.70 -7.40
N THR A 74 -4.10 -2.62 -6.64
CA THR A 74 -4.24 -2.61 -5.18
C THR A 74 -5.65 -3.02 -4.76
N ALA A 75 -6.69 -2.43 -5.36
CA ALA A 75 -8.08 -2.81 -5.08
C ALA A 75 -8.36 -4.28 -5.40
N ASP A 76 -7.94 -4.76 -6.58
CA ASP A 76 -8.11 -6.15 -6.98
C ASP A 76 -7.37 -7.13 -6.04
N THR A 77 -6.18 -6.74 -5.58
CA THR A 77 -5.39 -7.53 -4.63
C THR A 77 -6.06 -7.58 -3.26
N ALA A 78 -6.49 -6.42 -2.74
CA ALA A 78 -7.17 -6.33 -1.46
C ALA A 78 -8.49 -7.11 -1.48
N GLN A 79 -9.27 -7.01 -2.55
CA GLN A 79 -10.53 -7.76 -2.69
C GLN A 79 -10.29 -9.27 -2.65
N ARG A 80 -9.24 -9.78 -3.32
CA ARG A 80 -8.89 -11.20 -3.30
C ARG A 80 -8.38 -11.66 -1.93
N ALA A 81 -7.59 -10.83 -1.27
CA ALA A 81 -6.93 -11.20 -0.02
C ALA A 81 -7.85 -11.05 1.21
N LEU A 82 -8.59 -9.94 1.28
CA LEU A 82 -9.36 -9.50 2.44
C LEU A 82 -10.88 -9.66 2.26
N GLY A 83 -11.33 -10.12 1.08
CA GLY A 83 -12.74 -10.36 0.81
C GLY A 83 -13.42 -11.21 1.89
N GLY A 84 -14.63 -10.79 2.27
CA GLY A 84 -15.46 -11.48 3.27
C GLY A 84 -15.12 -11.17 4.73
N ILE A 85 -14.11 -10.35 5.03
CA ILE A 85 -13.90 -9.82 6.37
C ILE A 85 -14.91 -8.69 6.64
N ASP A 86 -15.57 -8.71 7.80
CA ASP A 86 -16.39 -7.59 8.25
C ASP A 86 -15.50 -6.44 8.75
N VAL A 87 -15.26 -5.48 7.87
CA VAL A 87 -14.46 -4.28 8.14
C VAL A 87 -15.29 -3.11 8.69
N GLY A 88 -16.55 -3.32 9.06
CA GLY A 88 -17.40 -2.31 9.69
C GLY A 88 -16.78 -1.64 10.93
N PRO A 89 -16.24 -2.41 11.90
CA PRO A 89 -15.60 -1.83 13.08
C PRO A 89 -14.38 -0.95 12.76
N LEU A 90 -13.61 -1.30 11.72
CA LEU A 90 -12.46 -0.50 11.29
C LEU A 90 -12.91 0.84 10.70
N VAL A 91 -13.94 0.84 9.84
CA VAL A 91 -14.51 2.07 9.29
C VAL A 91 -15.06 2.98 10.40
N ALA A 92 -15.82 2.41 11.34
CA ALA A 92 -16.39 3.16 12.45
C ALA A 92 -15.31 3.79 13.35
N ALA A 93 -14.17 3.13 13.56
CA ALA A 93 -13.06 3.69 14.32
C ALA A 93 -12.42 4.87 13.59
N VAL A 94 -12.13 4.73 12.29
CA VAL A 94 -11.51 5.77 11.48
C VAL A 94 -12.40 7.01 11.40
N GLU A 95 -13.68 6.85 11.01
CA GLU A 95 -14.66 7.95 10.97
C GLU A 95 -14.98 8.52 12.36
N GLY A 96 -14.77 7.72 13.42
CA GLY A 96 -14.96 8.08 14.83
C GLY A 96 -13.82 8.90 15.44
N GLY A 97 -12.80 9.28 14.65
CA GLY A 97 -11.69 10.13 15.08
C GLY A 97 -10.37 9.40 15.28
N SER A 98 -10.28 8.10 14.98
CA SER A 98 -9.02 7.36 14.94
C SER A 98 -8.41 7.39 13.54
N ALA A 99 -8.12 8.61 13.04
CA ALA A 99 -7.45 8.78 11.76
C ALA A 99 -6.06 8.12 11.78
N VAL A 100 -5.70 7.43 10.70
CA VAL A 100 -4.44 6.69 10.58
C VAL A 100 -3.52 7.41 9.62
N THR A 101 -2.42 7.94 10.15
CA THR A 101 -1.32 8.47 9.34
C THR A 101 -0.38 7.33 8.96
N THR A 102 0.01 7.27 7.69
CA THR A 102 1.12 6.45 7.18
C THR A 102 2.01 7.30 6.27
N GLY A 103 3.22 6.85 5.99
CA GLY A 103 4.19 7.60 5.22
C GLY A 103 5.55 6.92 5.20
N GLU A 104 6.47 7.45 4.40
CA GLU A 104 7.86 7.01 4.39
C GLU A 104 8.59 7.35 5.71
N GLN A 105 8.01 8.21 6.55
CA GLN A 105 8.55 8.62 7.85
C GLN A 105 7.70 8.15 9.05
N VAL A 106 6.75 7.24 8.83
CA VAL A 106 5.86 6.72 9.89
C VAL A 106 6.20 5.26 10.15
N SER A 107 6.51 4.90 11.40
CA SER A 107 6.90 3.52 11.73
C SER A 107 5.70 2.56 11.69
N ALA A 108 5.96 1.26 11.53
CA ALA A 108 4.93 0.24 11.62
C ALA A 108 4.19 0.29 12.97
N LYS A 109 4.91 0.59 14.06
CA LYS A 109 4.33 0.74 15.39
C LYS A 109 3.38 1.93 15.48
N ASP A 110 3.75 3.07 14.90
CA ASP A 110 2.90 4.26 14.90
C ASP A 110 1.63 4.05 14.07
N VAL A 111 1.73 3.36 12.93
CA VAL A 111 0.55 2.97 12.12
C VAL A 111 -0.41 2.09 12.92
N LEU A 112 0.13 1.09 13.63
CA LEU A 112 -0.69 0.17 14.45
C LEU A 112 -1.29 0.86 15.68
N ALA A 113 -0.55 1.76 16.32
CA ALA A 113 -0.98 2.48 17.52
C ALA A 113 -2.04 3.55 17.24
N ALA A 114 -2.26 3.93 15.98
CA ALA A 114 -3.28 4.91 15.59
C ALA A 114 -4.72 4.43 15.83
N LEU A 115 -4.94 3.11 15.90
CA LEU A 115 -6.23 2.50 16.13
C LEU A 115 -6.32 1.85 17.52
N PRO A 116 -7.51 1.81 18.13
CA PRO A 116 -7.73 0.99 19.30
C PRO A 116 -7.59 -0.51 18.95
N ASP A 117 -7.49 -1.36 19.98
CA ASP A 117 -7.52 -2.80 19.79
C ASP A 117 -8.88 -3.24 19.22
N LEU A 118 -8.88 -3.57 17.92
CA LEU A 118 -10.07 -4.03 17.21
C LEU A 118 -9.86 -5.47 16.73
N PRO A 119 -10.78 -6.41 17.04
CA PRO A 119 -10.67 -7.80 16.59
C PRO A 119 -10.54 -7.97 15.06
N VAL A 120 -11.04 -6.99 14.28
CA VAL A 120 -10.91 -7.00 12.83
C VAL A 120 -9.47 -6.81 12.36
N ILE A 121 -8.63 -6.08 13.11
CA ILE A 121 -7.21 -5.92 12.78
C ILE A 121 -6.49 -7.26 12.92
N ASP A 122 -6.80 -8.01 13.99
CA ASP A 122 -6.27 -9.37 14.16
C ASP A 122 -6.78 -10.32 13.08
N ALA A 123 -8.05 -10.23 12.69
CA ALA A 123 -8.60 -11.05 11.61
C ALA A 123 -7.95 -10.75 10.24
N ILE A 124 -7.64 -9.48 9.97
CA ILE A 124 -6.90 -9.06 8.77
C ILE A 124 -5.47 -9.62 8.82
N ALA A 125 -4.78 -9.50 9.95
CA ALA A 125 -3.44 -10.02 10.14
C ALA A 125 -3.40 -11.55 9.97
N GLU A 126 -4.30 -12.28 10.62
CA GLU A 126 -4.42 -13.74 10.50
C GLU A 126 -4.69 -14.18 9.05
N ARG A 127 -5.59 -13.48 8.35
CA ARG A 127 -5.90 -13.77 6.94
C ARG A 127 -4.68 -13.69 6.03
N LEU A 128 -3.79 -12.73 6.31
CA LEU A 128 -2.58 -12.49 5.53
C LEU A 128 -1.35 -13.23 6.07
N GLY A 129 -1.48 -13.95 7.20
CA GLY A 129 -0.35 -14.58 7.88
C GLY A 129 0.64 -13.58 8.46
N ALA A 130 0.20 -12.36 8.76
CA ALA A 130 1.03 -11.29 9.29
C ALA A 130 1.28 -11.47 10.80
N THR A 131 2.55 -11.59 11.17
CA THR A 131 2.98 -11.92 12.52
C THR A 131 3.87 -10.87 13.16
N SER A 132 4.69 -10.17 12.36
CA SER A 132 5.52 -9.05 12.83
C SER A 132 4.75 -7.72 12.79
N ASP A 133 5.23 -6.71 13.52
CA ASP A 133 4.66 -5.35 13.49
C ASP A 133 4.64 -4.80 12.05
N GLY A 134 5.71 -5.01 11.28
CA GLY A 134 5.80 -4.58 9.89
C GLY A 134 4.78 -5.25 8.98
N GLU A 135 4.59 -6.57 9.11
CA GLU A 135 3.59 -7.32 8.34
C GLU A 135 2.16 -6.89 8.73
N ARG A 136 1.90 -6.67 10.03
CA ARG A 136 0.60 -6.22 10.52
C ARG A 136 0.29 -4.80 10.03
N ALA A 137 1.27 -3.91 10.02
CA ALA A 137 1.13 -2.56 9.45
C ALA A 137 0.87 -2.61 7.93
N ALA A 138 1.58 -3.49 7.19
CA ALA A 138 1.33 -3.70 5.75
C ALA A 138 -0.11 -4.18 5.49
N ALA A 139 -0.58 -5.13 6.30
CA ALA A 139 -1.92 -5.69 6.24
C ALA A 139 -3.00 -4.62 6.53
N LEU A 140 -2.78 -3.80 7.55
CA LEU A 140 -3.67 -2.69 7.90
C LEU A 140 -3.69 -1.62 6.79
N GLU A 141 -2.55 -1.22 6.25
CA GLU A 141 -2.50 -0.27 5.13
C GLU A 141 -3.24 -0.78 3.90
N LEU A 142 -3.13 -2.07 3.57
CA LEU A 142 -3.88 -2.66 2.46
C LEU A 142 -5.39 -2.57 2.70
N ALA A 143 -5.84 -2.80 3.93
CA ALA A 143 -7.25 -2.68 4.30
C ALA A 143 -7.73 -1.22 4.21
N LEU A 144 -6.96 -0.27 4.73
CA LEU A 144 -7.29 1.16 4.68
C LEU A 144 -7.34 1.70 3.24
N GLU A 145 -6.36 1.35 2.41
CA GLU A 145 -6.35 1.74 1.00
C GLU A 145 -7.54 1.11 0.25
N ALA A 146 -7.91 -0.14 0.56
CA ALA A 146 -9.10 -0.77 -0.02
C ALA A 146 -10.41 -0.06 0.38
N LEU A 147 -10.53 0.34 1.64
CA LEU A 147 -11.68 1.10 2.13
C LEU A 147 -11.79 2.46 1.43
N TYR A 148 -10.68 3.17 1.28
CA TYR A 148 -10.61 4.42 0.53
C TYR A 148 -11.02 4.23 -0.93
N LEU A 149 -10.45 3.23 -1.63
CA LEU A 149 -10.78 2.94 -3.03
C LEU A 149 -12.24 2.51 -3.22
N ALA A 150 -12.84 1.92 -2.19
CA ALA A 150 -14.28 1.61 -2.10
C ALA A 150 -15.15 2.81 -1.67
N LYS A 151 -14.57 3.99 -1.46
CA LYS A 151 -15.22 5.22 -0.98
C LYS A 151 -15.94 5.07 0.35
N ARG A 152 -15.34 4.30 1.27
CA ARG A 152 -15.88 4.06 2.62
C ARG A 152 -15.23 4.91 3.70
N ILE A 153 -14.04 5.46 3.43
CA ILE A 153 -13.31 6.40 4.28
C ILE A 153 -12.63 7.41 3.36
N ASP A 154 -12.31 8.58 3.90
CA ASP A 154 -11.56 9.60 3.18
C ASP A 154 -10.04 9.37 3.30
N LYS A 155 -9.31 9.99 2.36
CA LYS A 155 -7.85 9.94 2.29
C LYS A 155 -7.30 11.28 1.86
N VAL A 156 -6.33 11.79 2.62
CA VAL A 156 -5.58 12.99 2.28
C VAL A 156 -4.10 12.63 2.17
N THR A 157 -3.46 13.00 1.08
CA THR A 157 -2.02 12.77 0.86
C THR A 157 -1.33 14.12 0.69
N GLY A 158 -0.22 14.33 1.41
CA GLY A 158 0.57 15.56 1.37
C GLY A 158 1.87 15.42 2.14
N GLU A 159 2.91 16.16 1.72
CA GLU A 159 4.20 16.27 2.42
C GLU A 159 4.89 14.93 2.79
N GLY A 160 4.63 13.86 2.03
CA GLY A 160 5.23 12.53 2.26
C GLY A 160 4.41 11.63 3.19
N GLU A 161 3.25 12.10 3.64
CA GLU A 161 2.31 11.36 4.48
C GLU A 161 0.96 11.18 3.78
N THR A 162 0.25 10.15 4.21
CA THR A 162 -1.12 9.84 3.84
C THR A 162 -1.92 9.60 5.11
N VAL A 163 -3.02 10.31 5.26
CA VAL A 163 -3.95 10.19 6.38
C VAL A 163 -5.25 9.57 5.87
N TYR A 164 -5.65 8.46 6.48
CA TYR A 164 -6.98 7.86 6.32
C TYR A 164 -7.85 8.31 7.49
N GLY A 165 -8.98 8.97 7.22
CA GLY A 165 -9.78 9.63 8.25
C GLY A 165 -10.92 10.41 7.63
#